data_AF-A0A7I9VSA9-F1
#
_entry.id   AF-A0A7I9VSA9-F1
#
_cell.length_a   1.000
_cell.length_b   1.000
_cell.length_c   1.000
_cell.angle_alpha   90.00
_cell.angle_beta   90.00
_cell.angle_gamma   90.00
#
_symmetry.space_group_name_H-M   'P 1'
#
loop_
_entity.id
_entity.type
_entity.pdbx_description
1 polymer ?
#
loop_
_entity_poly.entity_id
_entity_poly.type
_entity_poly.pdbx_seq_one_letter_code
_entity_poly.pdbx_strand_id
1 'polypeptide(L)'
;MVVGTSPQRGPSDAWVTIVEFGDFQCPYCGAEAPVLTQVLAANPADVRLVYKHFTLSQHVYAPGAAIAAECAADQGKFWEMYDQLYAHQDQLDPAHLPALATAAGVSDITTWQACLGTPAPAARVAADMAVVAQLNLPGTPTLVINGDEYFGAFSYDQLAPIVAAALRKAEQSGIPRADYYAKAVLGQ
;
A
#
# COMPACT_ATOMS: atom_id res chain seq x y z
N MET A 1 8.24 4.03 12.70
CA MET A 1 8.74 4.40 11.35
C MET A 1 7.63 4.10 10.37
N VAL A 2 7.36 4.99 9.40
CA VAL A 2 6.23 4.83 8.48
C VAL A 2 6.35 3.50 7.72
N VAL A 3 7.46 3.17 7.05
CA VAL A 3 7.53 1.92 6.24
C VAL A 3 7.54 0.63 7.09
N GLY A 4 8.40 0.50 8.10
CA GLY A 4 8.40 -0.68 8.99
C GLY A 4 8.45 -2.02 8.26
N THR A 5 7.56 -2.96 8.64
CA THR A 5 7.37 -4.26 7.98
C THR A 5 6.18 -4.25 7.01
N SER A 6 5.71 -3.07 6.58
CA SER A 6 4.57 -2.97 5.66
C SER A 6 4.88 -3.64 4.32
N PRO A 7 3.86 -4.18 3.63
CA PRO A 7 4.03 -4.76 2.30
C PRO A 7 4.65 -3.77 1.31
N GLN A 8 5.58 -4.24 0.49
CA GLN A 8 6.29 -3.42 -0.50
C GLN A 8 6.33 -4.08 -1.89
N ARG A 9 6.13 -3.30 -2.96
CA ARG A 9 6.25 -3.71 -4.38
C ARG A 9 7.30 -2.84 -5.04
N GLY A 10 8.25 -3.46 -5.74
CA GLY A 10 9.41 -2.79 -6.32
C GLY A 10 10.68 -2.98 -5.48
N PRO A 11 11.82 -2.38 -5.90
CA PRO A 11 13.12 -2.62 -5.28
C PRO A 11 13.21 -2.12 -3.83
N SER A 12 13.84 -2.90 -2.95
CA SER A 12 13.98 -2.54 -1.53
C SER A 12 14.85 -1.30 -1.29
N ASP A 13 15.71 -0.95 -2.25
CA ASP A 13 16.60 0.22 -2.26
C ASP A 13 16.14 1.28 -3.29
N ALA A 14 14.86 1.30 -3.65
CA ALA A 14 14.32 2.30 -4.57
C ALA A 14 14.59 3.73 -4.07
N TRP A 15 14.99 4.61 -5.00
CA TRP A 15 15.22 6.03 -4.74
C TRP A 15 13.96 6.76 -4.29
N VAL A 16 12.81 6.34 -4.82
CA VAL A 16 11.50 6.89 -4.47
C VAL A 16 10.67 5.83 -3.78
N THR A 17 10.24 6.15 -2.57
CA THR A 17 9.25 5.38 -1.82
C THR A 17 7.93 6.14 -1.82
N ILE A 18 6.92 5.54 -2.41
CA ILE A 18 5.53 5.99 -2.30
C ILE A 18 4.88 5.16 -1.20
N VAL A 19 4.39 5.80 -0.14
CA VAL A 19 3.54 5.16 0.86
C VAL A 19 2.10 5.52 0.56
N GLU A 20 1.29 4.52 0.21
CA GLU A 20 -0.15 4.64 0.06
C GLU A 20 -0.81 4.31 1.40
N PHE A 21 -1.59 5.25 1.93
CA PHE A 21 -2.56 5.00 2.98
C PHE A 21 -3.93 4.82 2.31
N GLY A 22 -4.31 3.56 2.15
CA GLY A 22 -5.43 3.14 1.32
C GLY A 22 -6.53 2.42 2.09
N ASP A 23 -7.71 2.42 1.49
CA ASP A 23 -8.88 1.66 1.93
C ASP A 23 -9.41 0.90 0.72
N PHE A 24 -9.45 -0.44 0.82
CA PHE A 24 -9.85 -1.30 -0.29
C PHE A 24 -11.29 -1.06 -0.77
N GLN A 25 -12.17 -0.49 0.04
CA GLN A 25 -13.55 -0.14 -0.33
C GLN A 25 -13.70 1.32 -0.78
N CYS A 26 -12.66 2.16 -0.64
CA CYS A 26 -12.69 3.53 -1.10
C CYS A 26 -12.63 3.59 -2.64
N PRO A 27 -13.62 4.20 -3.32
CA PRO A 27 -13.64 4.27 -4.78
C PRO A 27 -12.49 5.12 -5.35
N TYR A 28 -12.01 6.13 -4.60
CA TYR A 28 -10.86 6.94 -5.03
C TYR A 28 -9.56 6.15 -4.95
N CYS A 29 -9.39 5.27 -3.96
CA CYS A 29 -8.25 4.36 -3.88
C CYS A 29 -8.27 3.37 -5.04
N GLY A 30 -9.44 2.81 -5.39
CA GLY A 30 -9.56 1.94 -6.56
C GLY A 30 -9.24 2.64 -7.88
N ALA A 31 -9.60 3.92 -8.02
CA ALA A 31 -9.23 4.72 -9.18
C ALA A 31 -7.73 5.07 -9.22
N GLU A 32 -7.08 5.17 -8.07
CA GLU A 32 -5.64 5.44 -7.92
C GLU A 32 -4.77 4.21 -8.20
N ALA A 33 -5.16 3.03 -7.73
CA ALA A 33 -4.38 1.80 -7.85
C ALA A 33 -3.80 1.52 -9.27
N PRO A 34 -4.56 1.67 -10.38
CA PRO A 34 -4.01 1.51 -11.73
C PRO A 34 -3.00 2.62 -12.09
N VAL A 35 -3.17 3.83 -11.56
CA VAL A 35 -2.24 4.95 -11.76
C VAL A 35 -0.90 4.67 -11.07
N LEU A 36 -0.94 4.18 -9.82
CA LEU A 36 0.27 3.76 -9.12
C LEU A 36 0.96 2.61 -9.88
N THR A 37 0.20 1.62 -10.35
CA THR A 37 0.73 0.55 -11.19
C THR A 37 1.47 1.09 -12.42
N GLN A 38 0.91 2.10 -13.10
CA GLN A 38 1.56 2.76 -14.23
C GLN A 38 2.85 3.51 -13.82
N VAL A 39 2.86 4.17 -12.66
CA VAL A 39 4.06 4.83 -12.11
C VAL A 39 5.18 3.82 -11.85
N LEU A 40 4.88 2.67 -11.24
CA LEU A 40 5.87 1.62 -10.99
C LEU A 40 6.39 1.04 -12.31
N ALA A 41 5.50 0.77 -13.28
CA ALA A 41 5.89 0.23 -14.58
C ALA A 41 6.79 1.19 -15.37
N ALA A 42 6.58 2.51 -15.22
CA ALA A 42 7.43 3.53 -15.84
C ALA A 42 8.79 3.70 -15.14
N ASN A 43 8.92 3.28 -13.88
CA ASN A 43 10.12 3.47 -13.05
C ASN A 43 10.51 2.18 -12.29
N PRO A 44 10.66 1.03 -12.97
CA PRO A 44 10.71 -0.28 -12.31
C PRO A 44 11.96 -0.49 -11.44
N ALA A 45 13.04 0.25 -11.72
CA ALA A 45 14.24 0.23 -10.91
C ALA A 45 14.14 1.19 -9.72
N ASP A 46 13.44 2.31 -9.85
CA ASP A 46 13.65 3.48 -9.00
C ASP A 46 12.51 3.81 -8.05
N VAL A 47 11.35 3.20 -8.24
CA VAL A 47 10.17 3.41 -7.40
C VAL A 47 9.78 2.12 -6.70
N ARG A 48 9.49 2.22 -5.40
CA ARG A 48 8.75 1.21 -4.64
C ARG A 48 7.46 1.79 -4.07
N LEU A 49 6.43 0.96 -4.03
CA LEU A 49 5.17 1.24 -3.35
C LEU A 49 5.13 0.49 -2.03
N VAL A 50 4.70 1.16 -0.98
CA VAL A 50 4.44 0.61 0.34
C VAL A 50 2.98 0.85 0.67
N TYR A 51 2.27 -0.17 1.13
CA TYR A 51 0.85 -0.03 1.48
C TYR A 51 0.65 0.05 2.98
N LYS A 52 -0.30 0.89 3.39
CA LYS A 52 -0.81 1.00 4.76
C LYS A 52 -2.32 1.02 4.79
N HIS A 53 -2.88 0.25 5.72
CA HIS A 53 -4.33 0.24 5.90
C HIS A 53 -4.81 1.53 6.56
N PHE A 54 -5.78 2.19 5.92
CA PHE A 54 -6.51 3.33 6.46
C PHE A 54 -8.02 3.08 6.30
N THR A 55 -8.53 2.06 6.98
CA THR A 55 -9.94 1.67 6.92
C THR A 55 -10.86 2.76 7.48
N LEU A 56 -11.77 3.28 6.67
CA LEU A 56 -12.72 4.32 7.05
C LEU A 56 -13.99 3.71 7.64
N SER A 57 -14.55 4.33 8.67
CA SER A 57 -15.68 3.77 9.44
C SER A 57 -16.97 3.61 8.63
N GLN A 58 -17.17 4.41 7.58
CA GLN A 58 -18.30 4.29 6.66
C GLN A 58 -18.16 3.11 5.67
N HIS A 59 -16.98 2.51 5.57
CA HIS A 59 -16.69 1.38 4.69
C HIS A 59 -16.74 0.06 5.46
N VAL A 60 -17.94 -0.52 5.53
CA VAL A 60 -18.22 -1.71 6.35
C VAL A 60 -17.40 -2.96 5.98
N TYR A 61 -16.91 -3.06 4.75
CA TYR A 61 -16.10 -4.21 4.29
C TYR A 61 -14.59 -3.92 4.29
N ALA A 62 -14.17 -2.66 4.46
CA ALA A 62 -12.75 -2.30 4.44
C ALA A 62 -11.91 -3.04 5.51
N PRO A 63 -12.37 -3.19 6.78
CA PRO A 63 -11.60 -3.95 7.77
C PRO A 63 -11.43 -5.43 7.41
N GLY A 64 -12.46 -6.05 6.83
CA GLY A 64 -12.42 -7.44 6.40
C GLY A 64 -11.47 -7.64 5.21
N ALA A 65 -11.53 -6.75 4.22
CA ALA A 65 -10.61 -6.73 3.08
C ALA A 65 -9.15 -6.51 3.52
N ALA A 66 -8.91 -5.60 4.46
CA ALA A 66 -7.58 -5.35 5.03
C ALA A 66 -7.00 -6.61 5.70
N ILE A 67 -7.78 -7.27 6.56
CA ILE A 67 -7.39 -8.53 7.22
C ILE A 67 -7.14 -9.63 6.17
N ALA A 68 -7.97 -9.72 5.14
CA ALA A 68 -7.82 -10.67 4.05
C ALA A 68 -6.51 -10.49 3.28
N ALA A 69 -6.12 -9.24 3.00
CA ALA A 69 -4.83 -8.92 2.39
C ALA A 69 -3.65 -9.31 3.30
N GLU A 70 -3.74 -9.02 4.60
CA GLU A 70 -2.73 -9.42 5.58
C GLU A 70 -2.58 -10.93 5.71
N CYS A 71 -3.68 -11.69 5.63
CA CYS A 71 -3.62 -13.15 5.61
C CYS A 71 -3.03 -13.70 4.31
N ALA A 72 -3.24 -13.01 3.18
CA ALA A 72 -2.56 -13.36 1.93
C ALA A 72 -1.05 -13.03 2.01
N ALA A 73 -0.66 -11.99 2.74
CA ALA A 73 0.73 -11.64 3.00
C ALA A 73 1.51 -12.77 3.71
N ASP A 74 0.86 -13.48 4.63
CA ASP A 74 1.46 -14.63 5.33
C ASP A 74 1.85 -15.77 4.34
N GLN A 75 1.31 -15.76 3.12
CA GLN A 75 1.67 -16.68 2.03
C GLN A 75 2.40 -15.97 0.87
N GLY A 76 2.88 -14.75 1.07
CA GLY A 76 3.61 -13.97 0.06
C GLY A 76 2.72 -13.43 -1.07
N LYS A 77 1.40 -13.34 -0.84
CA LYS A 77 0.38 -12.95 -1.84
C LYS A 77 -0.32 -11.64 -1.54
N PHE A 78 0.31 -10.75 -0.78
CA PHE A 78 -0.28 -9.45 -0.45
C PHE A 78 -0.62 -8.64 -1.70
N TRP A 79 0.30 -8.50 -2.65
CA TRP A 79 0.11 -7.62 -3.81
C TRP A 79 -0.85 -8.21 -4.83
N GLU A 80 -0.86 -9.52 -5.01
CA GLU A 80 -1.87 -10.17 -5.82
C GLU A 80 -3.26 -10.04 -5.19
N MET A 81 -3.37 -10.12 -3.85
CA MET A 81 -4.63 -9.87 -3.15
C MET A 81 -5.04 -8.39 -3.23
N TYR A 82 -4.11 -7.46 -3.09
CA TYR A 82 -4.31 -6.02 -3.31
C TYR A 82 -4.90 -5.77 -4.71
N ASP A 83 -4.30 -6.36 -5.74
CA ASP A 83 -4.74 -6.21 -7.13
C ASP A 83 -6.18 -6.77 -7.30
N GLN A 84 -6.49 -7.92 -6.68
CA GLN A 84 -7.86 -8.49 -6.71
C GLN A 84 -8.89 -7.65 -5.94
N LEU A 85 -8.55 -7.16 -4.75
CA LEU A 85 -9.46 -6.38 -3.92
C LEU A 85 -9.85 -5.07 -4.61
N TYR A 86 -8.90 -4.35 -5.23
CA TYR A 86 -9.21 -3.13 -5.96
C TYR A 86 -9.90 -3.39 -7.31
N ALA A 87 -9.65 -4.52 -7.97
CA ALA A 87 -10.39 -4.89 -9.18
C ALA A 87 -11.86 -5.26 -8.90
N HIS A 88 -12.21 -5.60 -7.66
CA HIS A 88 -13.50 -6.17 -7.26
C HIS A 88 -14.08 -5.48 -6.00
N GLN A 89 -14.06 -4.14 -5.95
CA GLN A 89 -14.48 -3.36 -4.77
C GLN A 89 -15.97 -3.56 -4.39
N ASP A 90 -16.79 -4.06 -5.30
CA ASP A 90 -18.19 -4.42 -5.08
C ASP A 90 -18.37 -5.82 -4.44
N GLN A 91 -17.28 -6.60 -4.30
CA GLN A 91 -17.26 -7.99 -3.84
C GLN A 91 -16.32 -8.19 -2.64
N LEU A 92 -16.31 -7.22 -1.72
CA LEU A 92 -15.44 -7.24 -0.53
C LEU A 92 -16.07 -7.89 0.70
N ASP A 93 -17.31 -8.37 0.59
CA ASP A 93 -17.98 -9.05 1.70
C ASP A 93 -17.39 -10.45 1.96
N PRO A 94 -17.59 -11.02 3.17
CA PRO A 94 -16.98 -12.28 3.57
C PRO A 94 -17.26 -13.48 2.65
N ALA A 95 -18.36 -13.48 1.87
CA ALA A 95 -18.68 -14.58 0.99
C ALA A 95 -17.80 -14.60 -0.27
N HIS A 96 -17.32 -13.45 -0.73
CA HIS A 96 -16.52 -13.32 -1.95
C HIS A 96 -15.01 -13.36 -1.72
N LEU A 97 -14.54 -12.91 -0.55
CA LEU A 97 -13.10 -12.84 -0.24
C LEU A 97 -12.32 -14.17 -0.48
N PRO A 98 -12.85 -15.38 -0.18
CA PRO A 98 -12.12 -16.62 -0.48
C PRO A 98 -11.88 -16.85 -1.98
N ALA A 99 -12.81 -16.43 -2.84
CA ALA A 99 -12.65 -16.55 -4.29
C ALA A 99 -11.57 -15.58 -4.79
N LEU A 100 -11.56 -14.34 -4.27
CA LEU A 100 -10.53 -13.35 -4.56
C LEU A 100 -9.13 -13.82 -4.10
N ALA A 101 -9.03 -14.41 -2.90
CA ALA A 101 -7.78 -15.00 -2.42
C ALA A 101 -7.28 -16.12 -3.32
N THR A 102 -8.18 -16.99 -3.78
CA THR A 102 -7.84 -18.04 -4.75
C THR A 102 -7.34 -17.45 -6.08
N ALA A 103 -8.02 -16.40 -6.59
CA ALA A 103 -7.61 -15.70 -7.81
C ALA A 103 -6.27 -14.96 -7.66
N ALA A 104 -5.96 -14.48 -6.45
CA ALA A 104 -4.66 -13.92 -6.07
C ALA A 104 -3.54 -14.98 -5.99
N GLY A 105 -3.87 -16.26 -6.15
CA GLY A 105 -2.91 -17.36 -6.11
C GLY A 105 -2.49 -17.76 -4.69
N VAL A 106 -3.33 -17.49 -3.69
CA VAL A 106 -3.17 -18.07 -2.34
C VAL A 106 -3.29 -19.58 -2.45
N SER A 107 -2.19 -20.29 -2.17
CA SER A 107 -2.10 -21.74 -2.38
C SER A 107 -2.76 -22.57 -1.29
N ASP A 108 -2.76 -22.09 -0.05
CA ASP A 108 -3.42 -22.74 1.09
C ASP A 108 -4.60 -21.90 1.58
N ILE A 109 -5.74 -22.08 0.91
CA ILE A 109 -6.96 -21.34 1.21
C ILE A 109 -7.50 -21.67 2.61
N THR A 110 -7.27 -22.89 3.11
CA THR A 110 -7.75 -23.31 4.44
C THR A 110 -7.01 -22.55 5.53
N THR A 111 -5.67 -22.46 5.42
CA THR A 111 -4.85 -21.67 6.36
C THR A 111 -5.17 -20.19 6.27
N TRP A 112 -5.39 -19.67 5.06
CA TRP A 112 -5.82 -18.28 4.85
C TRP A 112 -7.18 -17.98 5.51
N GLN A 113 -8.17 -18.87 5.37
CA GLN A 113 -9.49 -18.72 6.02
C GLN A 113 -9.37 -18.75 7.55
N ALA A 114 -8.55 -19.65 8.09
CA ALA A 114 -8.31 -19.71 9.54
C ALA A 114 -7.63 -18.42 10.05
N CYS A 115 -6.69 -17.85 9.28
CA CYS A 115 -6.01 -16.61 9.62
C CYS A 115 -6.98 -15.44 9.86
N LEU A 116 -8.08 -15.35 9.11
CA LEU A 116 -9.08 -14.27 9.25
C LEU A 116 -9.64 -14.15 10.68
N GLY A 117 -9.70 -15.27 11.41
CA GLY A 117 -10.20 -15.31 12.80
C GLY A 117 -9.12 -15.13 13.87
N THR A 118 -7.85 -14.96 13.48
CA THR A 118 -6.73 -14.81 14.43
C THR A 118 -6.47 -13.33 14.75
N PRO A 119 -5.89 -13.01 15.90
CA PRO A 119 -5.61 -11.61 16.28
C PRO A 119 -4.47 -10.97 15.48
N ALA A 120 -3.59 -11.76 14.88
CA ALA A 120 -2.37 -11.27 14.22
C ALA A 120 -2.62 -10.31 13.04
N PRO A 121 -3.42 -10.65 12.01
CA PRO A 121 -3.68 -9.73 10.90
C PRO A 121 -4.41 -8.47 11.37
N ALA A 122 -5.37 -8.60 12.29
CA ALA A 122 -6.07 -7.46 12.87
C ALA A 122 -5.13 -6.51 13.63
N ALA A 123 -4.11 -7.04 14.32
CA ALA A 123 -3.10 -6.23 14.99
C ALA A 123 -2.21 -5.45 13.99
N ARG A 124 -1.90 -6.03 12.82
CA ARG A 124 -1.17 -5.32 11.75
C ARG A 124 -1.99 -4.16 11.19
N VAL A 125 -3.27 -4.40 10.88
CA VAL A 125 -4.20 -3.34 10.44
C VAL A 125 -4.33 -2.24 11.51
N ALA A 126 -4.49 -2.62 12.79
CA ALA A 126 -4.59 -1.65 13.88
C ALA A 126 -3.30 -0.82 14.07
N ALA A 127 -2.13 -1.40 13.82
CA ALA A 127 -0.86 -0.68 13.88
C ALA A 127 -0.77 0.40 12.78
N ASP A 128 -1.24 0.10 11.57
CA ASP A 128 -1.33 1.11 10.50
C ASP A 128 -2.33 2.21 10.83
N MET A 129 -3.50 1.87 11.39
CA MET A 129 -4.49 2.85 11.86
C MET A 129 -3.93 3.76 12.97
N ALA A 130 -3.04 3.25 13.82
CA ALA A 130 -2.35 4.06 14.82
C ALA A 130 -1.37 5.06 14.17
N VAL A 131 -0.68 4.66 13.09
CA VAL A 131 0.17 5.58 12.31
C VAL A 131 -0.66 6.67 11.64
N VAL A 132 -1.80 6.30 11.03
CA VAL A 132 -2.76 7.25 10.46
C VAL A 132 -3.18 8.31 11.49
N ALA A 133 -3.56 7.87 12.69
CA ALA A 133 -3.98 8.76 13.77
C ALA A 133 -2.82 9.66 14.25
N GLN A 134 -1.61 9.10 14.37
CA GLN A 134 -0.41 9.85 14.76
C GLN A 134 -0.06 10.96 13.76
N LEU A 135 -0.23 10.69 12.46
CA LEU A 135 0.04 11.64 11.39
C LEU A 135 -1.13 12.59 11.11
N ASN A 136 -2.29 12.38 11.75
CA ASN A 136 -3.51 13.16 11.54
C ASN A 136 -3.91 13.24 10.05
N LEU A 137 -3.83 12.10 9.35
CA LEU A 137 -4.14 12.05 7.92
C LEU A 137 -5.63 12.32 7.67
N PRO A 138 -5.99 13.11 6.65
CA PRO A 138 -7.35 13.62 6.47
C PRO A 138 -8.32 12.60 5.86
N GLY A 139 -7.82 11.54 5.22
CA GLY A 139 -8.65 10.53 4.57
C GLY A 139 -7.88 9.74 3.52
N THR A 140 -8.62 8.93 2.75
CA THR A 140 -8.05 8.06 1.73
C THR A 140 -8.42 8.48 0.29
N PRO A 141 -7.55 8.25 -0.69
CA PRO A 141 -6.14 7.88 -0.49
C PRO A 141 -5.33 9.07 0.02
N THR A 142 -4.32 8.78 0.84
CA THR A 142 -3.23 9.72 1.11
C THR A 142 -1.92 9.08 0.62
N LEU A 143 -1.17 9.82 -0.20
CA LEU A 143 0.16 9.43 -0.64
C LEU A 143 1.23 10.23 0.08
N VAL A 144 2.29 9.54 0.52
CA VAL A 144 3.52 10.17 1.02
C VAL A 144 4.68 9.74 0.14
N ILE A 145 5.31 10.69 -0.54
CA ILE A 145 6.39 10.44 -1.50
C ILE A 145 7.70 10.92 -0.86
N ASN A 146 8.59 9.99 -0.51
CA ASN A 146 9.85 10.30 0.19
C ASN A 146 9.68 11.23 1.42
N GLY A 147 8.59 11.06 2.16
CA GLY A 147 8.28 11.82 3.38
C GLY A 147 7.42 13.07 3.15
N ASP A 148 7.24 13.50 1.90
CA ASP A 148 6.39 14.64 1.55
C ASP A 148 4.97 14.16 1.23
N GLU A 149 3.96 14.69 1.93
CA GLU A 149 2.54 14.41 1.63
C GLU A 149 2.14 14.97 0.26
N TYR A 150 1.39 14.18 -0.50
CA TYR A 150 0.88 14.55 -1.82
C TYR A 150 -0.63 14.81 -1.74
N PHE A 151 -1.03 16.03 -2.15
CA PHE A 151 -2.41 16.51 -2.14
C PHE A 151 -2.99 16.74 -3.55
N GLY A 152 -2.31 16.25 -4.59
CA GLY A 152 -2.73 16.46 -5.98
C GLY A 152 -3.74 15.43 -6.47
N ALA A 153 -4.13 15.55 -7.74
CA ALA A 153 -5.04 14.59 -8.38
C ALA A 153 -4.34 13.25 -8.66
N PHE A 154 -5.01 12.15 -8.35
CA PHE A 154 -4.54 10.77 -8.58
C PHE A 154 -4.65 10.39 -10.07
N SER A 155 -3.84 11.04 -10.90
CA SER A 155 -3.71 10.77 -12.34
C SER A 155 -2.23 10.66 -12.70
N TYR A 156 -1.91 9.85 -13.71
CA TYR A 156 -0.52 9.61 -14.09
C TYR A 156 0.20 10.91 -14.48
N ASP A 157 -0.46 11.77 -15.26
CA ASP A 157 0.12 13.04 -15.73
C ASP A 157 0.47 14.01 -14.58
N GLN A 158 -0.21 13.89 -13.44
CA GLN A 158 0.08 14.69 -12.25
C GLN A 158 1.11 14.03 -11.32
N LEU A 159 1.06 12.70 -11.17
CA LEU A 159 1.99 11.97 -10.30
C LEU A 159 3.38 11.80 -10.91
N ALA A 160 3.48 11.51 -12.21
CA ALA A 160 4.74 11.28 -12.90
C ALA A 160 5.77 12.42 -12.73
N PRO A 161 5.43 13.72 -12.93
CA PRO A 161 6.41 14.80 -12.74
C PRO A 161 6.86 14.95 -11.29
N ILE A 162 6.00 14.66 -10.30
CA ILE A 162 6.34 14.69 -8.88
C ILE A 162 7.31 13.56 -8.53
N VAL A 163 7.03 12.35 -8.99
CA VAL A 163 7.93 11.20 -8.83
C VAL A 163 9.28 11.45 -9.50
N ALA A 164 9.28 12.00 -10.71
CA ALA A 164 10.51 12.34 -11.42
C ALA A 164 11.32 13.43 -10.69
N ALA A 165 10.66 14.40 -10.06
CA ALA A 165 11.32 15.42 -9.24
C ALA A 165 11.93 14.82 -7.96
N ALA A 166 11.18 13.94 -7.27
CA ALA A 166 11.65 13.22 -6.09
C ALA A 166 12.86 12.34 -6.42
N LEU A 167 12.83 11.64 -7.56
CA LEU A 167 13.94 10.82 -8.06
C LEU A 167 15.20 11.67 -8.29
N ARG A 168 15.10 12.77 -9.05
CA ARG A 168 16.25 13.65 -9.29
C ARG A 168 16.85 14.21 -8.01
N LYS A 169 16.00 14.63 -7.06
CA LYS A 169 16.44 15.12 -5.74
C LYS A 169 17.17 14.01 -4.97
N ALA A 170 16.69 12.77 -5.03
CA ALA A 170 17.30 11.64 -4.36
C ALA A 170 18.68 11.30 -4.94
N GLU A 171 18.79 11.21 -6.27
CA GLU A 171 20.05 10.91 -6.96
C GLU A 171 21.12 12.00 -6.74
N GLN A 172 20.70 13.25 -6.61
CA GLN A 172 21.60 14.39 -6.38
C GLN A 172 22.00 14.57 -4.91
N SER A 173 21.43 13.78 -3.99
CA SER A 173 21.72 13.89 -2.56
C SER A 173 23.15 13.53 -2.16
N GLY A 174 23.86 12.76 -3.00
CA GLY A 174 25.16 12.18 -2.67
C GLY A 174 25.10 11.06 -1.63
N ILE A 175 23.91 10.70 -1.13
CA ILE A 175 23.72 9.58 -0.21
C ILE A 175 23.66 8.29 -1.04
N PRO A 176 24.36 7.21 -0.62
CA PRO A 176 24.24 5.92 -1.29
C PRO A 176 22.77 5.47 -1.38
N ARG A 177 22.39 4.93 -2.54
CA ARG A 177 21.02 4.48 -2.83
C ARG A 177 20.37 3.66 -1.71
N ALA A 178 21.09 2.66 -1.22
CA ALA A 178 20.64 1.77 -0.15
C ALA A 178 20.35 2.49 1.18
N ASP A 179 20.98 3.63 1.42
CA ASP A 179 20.85 4.39 2.66
C ASP A 179 19.88 5.58 2.54
N TYR A 180 19.48 5.94 1.31
CA TYR A 180 18.79 7.21 1.04
C TYR A 180 17.53 7.37 1.87
N TYR A 181 16.65 6.36 1.89
CA TYR A 181 15.40 6.46 2.63
C TYR A 181 15.63 6.61 4.15
N ALA A 182 16.55 5.83 4.71
CA ALA A 182 16.86 5.90 6.14
C ALA A 182 17.45 7.26 6.53
N LYS A 183 18.46 7.73 5.80
CA LYS A 183 19.20 8.95 6.15
C LYS A 183 18.44 10.22 5.77
N ALA A 184 17.91 10.28 4.55
CA ALA A 184 17.35 11.50 3.99
C ALA A 184 15.87 11.69 4.33
N VAL A 185 15.10 10.60 4.40
CA VAL A 185 13.64 10.67 4.62
C VAL A 185 13.29 10.48 6.09
N LEU A 186 13.96 9.54 6.78
CA LEU A 186 13.66 9.23 8.17
C LEU A 186 14.59 9.92 9.19
N GLY A 187 15.70 10.50 8.73
CA GLY A 187 16.68 11.18 9.58
C GLY A 187 17.45 10.25 10.52
N GLN A 188 17.72 9.01 10.08
CA GLN A 188 18.43 7.97 10.85
C GLN A 188 19.92 7.90 10.55
#